data_AF-A0A445MRC6-F1
#
_entry.id   AF-A0A445MRC6-F1
#
_cell.length_a   1.000
_cell.length_b   1.000
_cell.length_c   1.000
_cell.angle_alpha   90.00
_cell.angle_beta   90.00
_cell.angle_gamma   90.00
#
_symmetry.space_group_name_H-M   'P 1'
#
loop_
_entity.id
_entity.type
_entity.pdbx_description
1 polymer ?
#
loop_
_entity_poly.entity_id
_entity_poly.type
_entity_poly.pdbx_seq_one_letter_code
_entity_poly.pdbx_strand_id
1 'polypeptide(L)'
;MKNGIRFAKKYNAWSWAEGPDCNLSVKSTGKLSVRVCVCLWLKNKMELNDITYKINGAVFEVNRILGPGFLEKVYENALLKELKLQGLQAESQVTIKVYYKEESVGDYYADILVEDQVILGLKTVDKIERIHEAQLLNYLKATGLRMGMLINFKNTKAEIKRFVLD
;
A
#
# COMPACT_ATOMS: atom_id res chain seq x y z
N MET A 1 -16.99 -27.62 -0.54
CA MET A 1 -17.63 -26.34 -0.18
C MET A 1 -16.60 -25.46 0.52
N LYS A 2 -16.04 -24.44 -0.16
CA LYS A 2 -15.01 -23.56 0.40
C LYS A 2 -15.69 -22.39 1.12
N ASN A 3 -16.14 -22.62 2.35
CA ASN A 3 -16.76 -21.60 3.21
C ASN A 3 -15.69 -20.73 3.89
N GLY A 4 -14.95 -19.95 3.09
CA GLY A 4 -13.97 -18.99 3.58
C GLY A 4 -14.44 -17.55 3.35
N ILE A 5 -14.07 -16.65 4.26
CA ILE A 5 -14.20 -15.20 4.08
C ILE A 5 -13.53 -14.84 2.74
N ARG A 6 -14.28 -14.16 1.85
CA ARG A 6 -13.78 -13.65 0.57
C ARG A 6 -13.51 -12.15 0.72
N PHE A 7 -12.62 -11.62 -0.08
CA PHE A 7 -12.27 -10.21 -0.05
C PHE A 7 -12.21 -9.72 -1.50
N ALA A 8 -12.80 -8.56 -1.78
CA ALA A 8 -12.86 -8.01 -3.13
C ALA A 8 -12.09 -6.70 -3.22
N LYS A 9 -11.30 -6.56 -4.29
CA LYS A 9 -10.61 -5.33 -4.67
C LYS A 9 -11.63 -4.31 -5.14
N LYS A 10 -11.79 -3.20 -4.41
CA LYS A 10 -12.42 -2.00 -4.95
C LYS A 10 -11.32 -0.95 -5.13
N TYR A 11 -10.60 -1.03 -6.25
CA TYR A 11 -9.85 0.13 -6.73
C TYR A 11 -10.89 1.12 -7.25
N ASN A 12 -11.02 2.27 -6.59
CA ASN A 12 -11.75 3.38 -7.18
C ASN A 12 -10.92 3.86 -8.38
N ALA A 13 -11.38 3.56 -9.59
CA ALA A 13 -11.00 4.33 -10.76
C ALA A 13 -11.48 5.79 -10.57
N TRP A 14 -10.88 6.72 -11.34
CA TRP A 14 -11.16 8.17 -11.42
C TRP A 14 -10.48 9.00 -10.30
N SER A 15 -9.69 10.05 -10.55
CA SER A 15 -9.61 10.97 -11.69
C SER A 15 -8.37 11.89 -11.58
N TRP A 16 -7.43 11.84 -12.53
CA TRP A 16 -6.55 12.96 -12.95
C TRP A 16 -6.02 12.61 -14.35
N ALA A 17 -6.72 13.06 -15.39
CA ALA A 17 -6.28 12.92 -16.77
C ALA A 17 -6.39 14.27 -17.48
N GLU A 18 -5.55 15.23 -17.10
CA GLU A 18 -5.29 16.43 -17.91
C GLU A 18 -3.81 16.81 -17.76
N GLY A 19 -2.98 16.34 -18.69
CA GLY A 19 -1.58 16.77 -18.85
C GLY A 19 -1.33 17.17 -20.31
N PRO A 20 -0.43 18.13 -20.59
CA PRO A 20 -0.54 19.00 -21.77
C PRO A 20 0.05 18.45 -23.08
N ASP A 21 0.70 17.29 -23.07
CA ASP A 21 1.59 16.92 -24.18
C ASP A 21 0.96 15.95 -25.19
N CYS A 22 -0.20 16.33 -25.76
CA CYS A 22 -0.78 15.62 -26.88
C CYS A 22 -0.47 16.34 -28.21
N ASN A 23 0.77 16.21 -28.70
CA ASN A 23 1.08 16.61 -30.07
C ASN A 23 0.59 15.54 -31.06
N LEU A 24 -0.63 15.76 -31.56
CA LEU A 24 -1.24 15.04 -32.66
C LEU A 24 -0.46 15.31 -33.95
N SER A 25 0.25 14.31 -34.47
CA SER A 25 0.58 14.29 -35.90
C SER A 25 -0.30 13.25 -36.61
N VAL A 26 -1.16 13.74 -37.49
CA VAL A 26 -2.07 12.92 -38.30
C VAL A 26 -1.31 12.51 -39.57
N LYS A 27 -1.13 11.21 -39.79
CA LYS A 27 -0.85 10.69 -41.14
C LYS A 27 -2.08 9.93 -41.62
N SER A 28 -2.77 10.50 -42.60
CA SER A 28 -3.91 9.87 -43.27
C SER A 28 -3.42 9.06 -44.47
N THR A 29 -3.52 7.74 -44.37
CA THR A 29 -3.62 6.87 -45.55
C THR A 29 -4.81 5.96 -45.34
N GLY A 30 -5.72 5.96 -46.31
CA GLY A 30 -7.08 5.45 -46.19
C GLY A 30 -7.19 3.96 -45.86
N LYS A 31 -8.37 3.64 -45.31
CA LYS A 31 -8.90 2.35 -44.82
C LYS A 31 -8.55 2.01 -43.37
N LEU A 32 -9.59 2.14 -42.54
CA LEU A 32 -9.72 1.76 -41.14
C LEU A 32 -8.75 2.46 -40.16
N SER A 33 -9.15 3.63 -39.66
CA SER A 33 -8.52 4.23 -38.48
C SER A 33 -9.08 3.57 -37.20
N VAL A 34 -8.48 2.46 -36.77
CA VAL A 34 -8.63 2.04 -35.37
C VAL A 34 -7.64 2.91 -34.57
N ARG A 35 -8.15 3.90 -33.83
CA ARG A 35 -7.36 4.64 -32.83
C ARG A 35 -7.05 3.68 -31.68
N VAL A 36 -6.04 2.82 -31.84
CA VAL A 36 -5.43 2.17 -30.69
C VAL A 36 -4.51 3.20 -30.06
N CYS A 37 -5.03 3.93 -29.09
CA CYS A 37 -4.18 4.67 -28.17
C CYS A 37 -3.46 3.62 -27.31
N VAL A 38 -2.32 3.11 -27.79
CA VAL A 38 -1.38 2.39 -26.93
C VAL A 38 -0.68 3.46 -26.10
N CYS A 39 -1.40 4.08 -25.16
CA CYS A 39 -0.74 4.79 -24.08
C CYS A 39 0.16 3.76 -23.40
N LEU A 40 1.47 4.03 -23.41
CA LEU A 40 2.49 3.25 -22.73
C LEU A 40 2.12 3.11 -21.24
N TRP A 41 1.33 2.09 -20.92
CA TRP A 41 1.05 1.63 -19.56
C TRP A 41 2.14 0.63 -19.15
N LEU A 42 3.37 1.12 -19.09
CA LEU A 42 4.43 0.46 -18.33
C LEU A 42 4.90 1.47 -17.31
N LYS A 43 4.09 1.70 -16.26
CA LYS A 43 4.65 2.18 -15.00
C LYS A 43 5.71 1.15 -14.64
N ASN A 44 6.98 1.51 -14.76
CA ASN A 44 8.09 0.65 -14.40
C ASN A 44 7.93 0.33 -12.92
N LYS A 45 7.42 -0.85 -12.61
CA LYS A 45 6.99 -1.21 -11.27
C LYS A 45 8.26 -1.41 -10.45
N MET A 46 8.45 -0.60 -9.41
CA MET A 46 9.61 -0.73 -8.55
C MET A 46 9.69 -2.14 -7.96
N GLU A 47 10.91 -2.66 -7.90
CA GLU A 47 11.19 -3.97 -7.31
C GLU A 47 10.84 -3.97 -5.82
N LEU A 48 10.24 -5.07 -5.37
CA LEU A 48 9.72 -5.17 -4.00
C LEU A 48 10.82 -4.97 -2.94
N ASN A 49 12.03 -5.42 -3.23
CA ASN A 49 13.16 -5.27 -2.33
C ASN A 49 13.56 -3.80 -2.17
N ASP A 50 13.58 -3.03 -3.25
CA ASP A 50 13.89 -1.60 -3.23
C ASP A 50 12.83 -0.82 -2.45
N ILE A 51 11.56 -1.17 -2.64
CA ILE A 51 10.44 -0.59 -1.88
C ILE A 51 10.65 -0.85 -0.39
N THR A 52 10.89 -2.11 0.01
CA THR A 52 11.08 -2.45 1.43
C THR A 52 12.33 -1.82 2.04
N TYR A 53 13.40 -1.64 1.25
CA TYR A 53 14.61 -0.96 1.70
C TYR A 53 14.34 0.51 2.02
N LYS A 54 13.65 1.22 1.11
CA LYS A 54 13.23 2.60 1.33
C LYS A 54 12.27 2.75 2.51
N ILE A 55 11.31 1.83 2.66
CA ILE A 55 10.40 1.81 3.81
C ILE A 55 11.17 1.66 5.12
N ASN A 56 12.15 0.76 5.20
CA ASN A 56 12.98 0.62 6.40
C ASN A 56 13.72 1.92 6.73
N GLY A 57 14.31 2.57 5.73
CA GLY A 57 14.95 3.88 5.89
C GLY A 57 14.00 4.93 6.45
N ALA A 58 12.78 5.02 5.88
CA ALA A 58 11.76 5.95 6.34
C ALA A 58 11.32 5.69 7.79
N VAL A 59 11.14 4.42 8.17
CA VAL A 59 10.77 4.03 9.54
C VAL A 59 11.85 4.46 10.54
N PHE A 60 13.12 4.22 10.23
CA PHE A 60 14.21 4.60 11.13
C PHE A 60 14.38 6.11 11.23
N GLU A 61 14.18 6.85 10.14
CA GLU A 61 14.25 8.32 10.18
C GLU A 61 13.13 8.93 11.02
N VAL A 62 11.89 8.44 10.86
CA VAL A 62 10.76 8.85 11.71
C VAL A 62 11.03 8.54 13.18
N ASN A 63 11.54 7.34 13.48
CA ASN A 63 11.87 6.94 14.85
C ASN A 63 13.02 7.78 15.44
N ARG A 64 14.01 8.17 14.62
CA ARG A 64 15.13 9.05 15.01
C ARG A 64 14.66 10.45 15.36
N ILE A 65 13.74 11.03 14.57
CA ILE A 65 13.26 12.40 14.76
C ILE A 65 12.24 12.48 15.90
N LEU A 66 11.26 11.58 15.94
CA LEU A 66 10.17 11.65 16.92
C LEU A 66 10.52 10.97 18.25
N GLY A 67 11.33 9.90 18.24
CA GLY A 67 11.48 9.03 19.40
C GLY A 67 10.17 8.32 19.77
N PRO A 68 10.13 7.60 20.91
CA PRO A 68 8.94 6.92 21.40
C PRO A 68 7.99 7.87 22.17
N GLY A 69 6.73 7.47 22.36
CA GLY A 69 5.78 8.14 23.26
C GLY A 69 4.54 8.76 22.59
N PHE A 70 4.53 8.86 21.26
CA PHE A 70 3.35 9.33 20.52
C PHE A 70 2.32 8.24 20.23
N LEU A 71 1.11 8.66 19.85
CA LEU A 71 0.05 7.77 19.35
C LEU A 71 0.36 7.26 17.94
N GLU A 72 -0.17 6.09 17.58
CA GLU A 72 -0.02 5.47 16.24
C GLU A 72 -0.28 6.47 15.10
N LYS A 73 -1.33 7.29 15.20
CA LYS A 73 -1.68 8.26 14.16
C LYS A 73 -0.59 9.31 13.89
N VAL A 74 0.21 9.67 14.89
CA VAL A 74 1.32 10.62 14.72
C VAL A 74 2.42 9.98 13.89
N TYR A 75 2.77 8.73 14.17
CA TYR A 75 3.76 7.98 13.37
C TYR A 75 3.26 7.70 11.96
N GLU A 76 1.98 7.38 11.78
CA GLU A 76 1.37 7.21 10.46
C GLU A 76 1.53 8.47 9.61
N ASN A 77 1.17 9.64 10.15
CA ASN A 77 1.29 10.92 9.46
C ASN A 77 2.75 11.28 9.14
N ALA A 78 3.68 11.00 10.05
CA ALA A 78 5.11 11.24 9.85
C ALA A 78 5.69 10.30 8.78
N LEU A 79 5.32 9.02 8.83
CA LEU A 79 5.79 8.01 7.89
C LEU A 79 5.25 8.26 6.48
N LEU A 80 4.00 8.69 6.31
CA LEU A 80 3.49 9.14 5.00
C LEU A 80 4.33 10.26 4.39
N LYS A 81 4.74 11.25 5.21
CA LYS A 81 5.60 12.34 4.74
C LYS A 81 6.98 11.84 4.34
N GLU A 82 7.60 11.00 5.17
CA GLU A 82 8.93 10.47 4.91
C GLU A 82 8.94 9.55 3.67
N LEU A 83 7.95 8.66 3.53
CA LEU A 83 7.81 7.81 2.33
C LEU A 83 7.70 8.65 1.05
N LYS A 84 6.96 9.76 1.08
CA LYS A 84 6.88 10.70 -0.03
C LYS A 84 8.24 11.35 -0.34
N LEU A 85 9.02 11.71 0.68
CA LEU A 85 10.38 12.25 0.51
C LEU A 85 11.33 11.21 -0.11
N GLN A 86 11.14 9.93 0.19
CA GLN A 86 11.85 8.80 -0.43
C GLN A 86 11.37 8.49 -1.87
N GLY A 87 10.41 9.26 -2.38
CA GLY A 87 9.85 9.12 -3.73
C GLY A 87 8.91 7.93 -3.88
N LEU A 88 8.29 7.46 -2.79
CA LEU A 88 7.31 6.38 -2.81
C LEU A 88 5.88 6.94 -2.80
N GLN A 89 4.98 6.30 -3.55
CA GLN A 89 3.55 6.47 -3.47
C GLN A 89 3.04 5.71 -2.24
N ALA A 90 2.36 6.42 -1.34
CA ALA A 90 1.81 5.83 -0.13
C ALA A 90 0.44 6.45 0.19
N GLU A 91 -0.53 5.60 0.50
CA GLU A 91 -1.89 5.98 0.86
C GLU A 91 -2.22 5.47 2.26
N SER A 92 -2.81 6.32 3.10
CA SER A 92 -3.25 5.94 4.44
C SER A 92 -4.70 5.49 4.49
N GLN A 93 -5.04 4.65 5.46
CA GLN A 93 -6.42 4.23 5.74
C GLN A 93 -7.11 3.61 4.52
N VAL A 94 -6.39 2.76 3.80
CA VAL A 94 -6.92 2.12 2.59
C VAL A 94 -7.98 1.10 2.98
N THR A 95 -9.19 1.30 2.45
CA THR A 95 -10.36 0.47 2.75
C THR A 95 -10.26 -0.90 2.08
N ILE A 96 -10.32 -1.96 2.88
CA ILE A 96 -10.34 -3.36 2.46
C ILE A 96 -11.69 -3.95 2.87
N LYS A 97 -12.50 -4.33 1.89
CA LYS A 97 -13.82 -4.91 2.12
C LYS A 97 -13.72 -6.36 2.54
N VAL A 98 -14.37 -6.69 3.67
CA VAL A 98 -14.44 -8.05 4.21
C VAL A 98 -15.78 -8.66 3.81
N TYR A 99 -15.75 -9.82 3.14
CA TYR A 99 -16.96 -10.54 2.74
C TYR A 99 -17.08 -11.87 3.48
N TYR A 100 -18.25 -12.10 4.04
CA TYR A 100 -18.66 -13.40 4.56
C TYR A 100 -19.75 -13.96 3.65
N LYS A 101 -19.52 -15.12 3.05
CA LYS A 101 -20.46 -15.74 2.10
C LYS A 101 -20.93 -14.78 0.99
N GLU A 102 -19.99 -14.06 0.39
CA GLU A 102 -20.23 -13.08 -0.70
C GLU A 102 -20.98 -11.81 -0.28
N GLU A 103 -21.34 -11.67 0.99
CA GLU A 103 -21.91 -10.45 1.54
C GLU A 103 -20.85 -9.63 2.28
N SER A 104 -20.80 -8.33 2.03
CA SER A 104 -19.91 -7.41 2.73
C SER A 104 -20.35 -7.28 4.19
N VAL A 105 -19.48 -7.68 5.12
CA VAL A 105 -19.77 -7.64 6.58
C VAL A 105 -19.04 -6.53 7.31
N GLY A 106 -18.14 -5.83 6.63
CA GLY A 106 -17.44 -4.69 7.21
C GLY A 106 -16.29 -4.23 6.34
N ASP A 107 -15.77 -3.08 6.74
CA ASP A 107 -14.59 -2.47 6.15
C ASP A 107 -13.45 -2.54 7.16
N TYR A 108 -12.30 -2.99 6.69
CA TYR A 108 -11.04 -2.83 7.39
C TYR A 108 -10.25 -1.68 6.76
N TYR A 109 -9.41 -1.01 7.55
CA TYR A 109 -8.57 0.09 7.10
C TYR A 109 -7.11 -0.26 7.36
N ALA A 110 -6.36 -0.51 6.28
CA ALA A 110 -4.92 -0.66 6.38
C ALA A 110 -4.27 0.68 6.72
N ASP A 111 -3.32 0.71 7.65
CA ASP A 111 -2.71 1.96 8.11
C ASP A 111 -2.05 2.69 6.94
N ILE A 112 -1.17 2.00 6.20
CA ILE A 112 -0.55 2.53 4.97
C ILE A 112 -0.43 1.44 3.89
N LEU A 113 -0.76 1.76 2.64
CA LEU A 113 -0.44 0.98 1.45
C LEU A 113 0.63 1.72 0.64
N VAL A 114 1.74 1.04 0.33
CA VAL A 114 2.88 1.62 -0.41
C VAL A 114 3.01 0.96 -1.79
N GLU A 115 3.10 1.78 -2.84
CA GLU A 115 3.31 1.38 -4.24
C GLU A 115 2.33 0.31 -4.75
N ASP A 116 1.11 0.26 -4.21
CA ASP A 116 0.12 -0.80 -4.45
C ASP A 116 0.67 -2.23 -4.24
N GLN A 117 1.70 -2.38 -3.40
CA GLN A 117 2.48 -3.61 -3.26
C GLN A 117 2.72 -4.05 -1.82
N VAL A 118 2.82 -3.09 -0.89
CA VAL A 118 3.24 -3.31 0.49
C VAL A 118 2.21 -2.74 1.46
N ILE A 119 1.63 -3.59 2.31
CA ILE A 119 0.78 -3.12 3.43
C ILE A 119 1.66 -2.90 4.66
N LEU A 120 1.53 -1.75 5.30
CA LEU A 120 2.13 -1.44 6.59
C LEU A 120 1.04 -1.44 7.66
N GLY A 121 1.32 -2.15 8.76
CA GLY A 121 0.55 -2.06 10.00
C GLY A 121 1.42 -1.42 11.09
N LEU A 122 0.97 -0.31 11.66
CA LEU A 122 1.70 0.45 12.66
C LEU A 122 1.18 0.10 14.05
N LYS A 123 2.10 0.06 15.02
CA LYS A 123 1.80 -0.23 16.41
C LYS A 123 2.60 0.67 17.35
N THR A 124 2.03 0.95 18.51
CA THR A 124 2.74 1.54 19.67
C THR A 124 2.47 0.73 20.93
N VAL A 125 2.79 -0.56 20.88
CA VAL A 125 2.50 -1.55 21.93
C VAL A 125 3.78 -2.12 22.52
N ASP A 126 3.73 -2.65 23.74
CA ASP A 126 4.94 -3.19 24.40
C ASP A 126 5.58 -4.35 23.59
N LYS A 127 4.75 -5.15 22.92
CA LYS A 127 5.21 -6.26 22.07
C LYS A 127 4.26 -6.54 20.92
N ILE A 128 4.82 -6.85 19.75
CA ILE A 128 4.03 -7.39 18.63
C ILE A 128 3.61 -8.83 18.96
N GLU A 129 2.33 -9.02 19.29
CA GLU A 129 1.69 -10.31 19.52
C GLU A 129 1.16 -10.98 18.26
N ARG A 130 0.89 -12.29 18.35
CA ARG A 130 0.36 -13.12 17.24
C ARG A 130 -0.95 -12.60 16.66
N ILE A 131 -1.78 -11.93 17.46
CA ILE A 131 -3.04 -11.36 16.96
C ILE A 131 -2.78 -10.25 15.93
N HIS A 132 -1.74 -9.42 16.12
CA HIS A 132 -1.36 -8.39 15.16
C HIS A 132 -0.84 -9.02 13.84
N GLU A 133 -0.06 -10.09 13.96
CA GLU A 133 0.47 -10.83 12.81
C GLU A 133 -0.67 -11.48 12.01
N ALA A 134 -1.60 -12.15 12.70
CA ALA A 134 -2.79 -12.73 12.08
C ALA A 134 -3.66 -11.69 11.40
N GLN A 135 -3.79 -10.50 12.01
CA GLN A 135 -4.51 -9.37 11.46
C GLN A 135 -3.91 -8.95 10.11
N LEU A 136 -2.59 -8.69 10.05
CA LEU A 136 -1.90 -8.33 8.81
C LEU A 136 -1.98 -9.45 7.74
N LEU A 137 -1.78 -10.71 8.13
CA LEU A 137 -1.86 -11.85 7.21
C LEU A 137 -3.24 -11.99 6.56
N ASN A 138 -4.31 -11.72 7.30
CA ASN A 138 -5.66 -11.70 6.76
C ASN A 138 -5.81 -10.63 5.68
N TYR A 139 -5.15 -9.47 5.82
CA TYR A 139 -5.21 -8.40 4.83
C TYR A 139 -4.41 -8.69 3.58
N LEU A 140 -3.27 -9.34 3.71
CA LEU A 140 -2.51 -9.83 2.57
C LEU A 140 -3.33 -10.83 1.76
N LYS A 141 -3.96 -11.80 2.43
CA LYS A 141 -4.91 -12.73 1.79
C LYS A 141 -6.09 -12.01 1.16
N ALA A 142 -6.59 -10.96 1.82
CA ALA A 142 -7.72 -10.18 1.35
C ALA A 142 -7.46 -9.39 0.08
N THR A 143 -6.28 -8.78 0.01
CA THR A 143 -5.88 -7.90 -1.08
C THR A 143 -5.18 -8.65 -2.21
N GLY A 144 -4.78 -9.91 -1.96
CA GLY A 144 -3.90 -10.67 -2.85
C GLY A 144 -2.48 -10.10 -2.93
N LEU A 145 -2.09 -9.23 -1.99
CA LEU A 145 -0.74 -8.72 -1.87
C LEU A 145 0.14 -9.73 -1.15
N ARG A 146 1.39 -9.83 -1.59
CA ARG A 146 2.35 -10.81 -1.08
C ARG A 146 3.21 -10.28 0.05
N MET A 147 3.21 -8.97 0.30
CA MET A 147 4.15 -8.34 1.24
C MET A 147 3.39 -7.46 2.24
N GLY A 148 3.60 -7.71 3.54
CA GLY A 148 3.21 -6.81 4.61
C GLY A 148 4.32 -6.61 5.65
N MET A 149 4.32 -5.46 6.32
CA MET A 149 5.25 -5.17 7.43
C MET A 149 4.48 -4.66 8.64
N LEU A 150 4.77 -5.22 9.81
CA LEU A 150 4.37 -4.64 11.09
C LEU A 150 5.52 -3.81 11.63
N ILE A 151 5.21 -2.57 12.02
CA ILE A 151 6.17 -1.61 12.54
C ILE A 151 5.71 -1.18 13.93
N ASN A 152 6.57 -1.35 14.93
CA ASN A 152 6.27 -0.93 16.31
C ASN A 152 7.22 0.19 16.75
N PHE A 153 6.64 1.35 17.06
CA PHE A 153 7.36 2.56 17.50
C PHE A 153 7.40 2.74 19.02
N LYS A 154 6.97 1.74 19.80
CA LYS A 154 6.91 1.85 21.27
C LYS A 154 8.28 2.08 21.91
N ASN A 155 9.33 1.46 21.36
CA ASN A 155 10.67 1.47 21.92
C ASN A 155 11.56 2.53 21.26
N THR A 156 12.69 2.85 21.91
CA THR A 156 13.69 3.78 21.38
C THR A 156 14.17 3.42 19.98
N LYS A 157 14.21 2.12 19.67
CA LYS A 157 14.43 1.61 18.31
C LYS A 157 13.15 0.99 17.79
N ALA A 158 12.71 1.42 16.62
CA ALA A 158 11.58 0.82 15.93
C ALA A 158 11.84 -0.67 15.63
N GLU A 159 10.86 -1.51 15.94
CA GLU A 159 10.84 -2.93 15.58
C GLU A 159 10.08 -3.10 14.25
N ILE A 160 10.66 -3.86 13.33
CA ILE A 160 10.04 -4.15 12.03
C ILE A 160 9.96 -5.67 11.85
N LYS A 161 8.76 -6.18 11.61
CA LYS A 161 8.51 -7.58 11.23
C LYS A 161 7.96 -7.65 9.82
N ARG A 162 8.66 -8.37 8.94
CA ARG A 162 8.27 -8.58 7.53
C ARG A 162 7.51 -9.90 7.38
N PHE A 163 6.44 -9.87 6.59
CA PHE A 163 5.63 -11.03 6.24
C PHE A 163 5.58 -11.16 4.72
N VAL A 164 5.88 -12.35 4.23
CA VAL A 164 5.77 -12.70 2.81
C VAL A 164 4.78 -13.85 2.69
N LEU A 165 3.78 -13.68 1.84
CA LEU A 165 2.78 -14.70 1.51
C LEU A 165 3.13 -15.28 0.14
N ASP A 166 3.26 -16.61 0.11
CA ASP A 166 3.55 -17.40 -1.08
C ASP A 166 2.36 -17.45 -2.06
#